data_AF-A0A1F9P267-F1
#
_entry.id   AF-A0A1F9P267-F1
#
_cell.length_a   1.000
_cell.length_b   1.000
_cell.length_c   1.000
_cell.angle_alpha   90.00
_cell.angle_beta   90.00
_cell.angle_gamma   90.00
#
_symmetry.space_group_name_H-M   'P 1'
#
loop_
_entity.id
_entity.type
_entity.pdbx_description
1 polymer ?
#
loop_
_entity_poly.entity_id
_entity_poly.type
_entity_poly.pdbx_seq_one_letter_code
_entity_poly.pdbx_strand_id
1 'polypeptide(L)'
;MYDSPEKCLWLIDNKDWYCDSCRKEYLDKKTAALSKANASLGFPPLTGTPKRIAWAEKIRAELINKANYLNQGLNHDDEAEKALSDKAFLLFFQEWEKETDAIWWIDNRTTNVRDISIRIKEIIDIISYKLRS
;
A
#
# COMPACT_ATOMS: atom_id res chain seq x y z
N MET A 1 -30.47 -21.14 -16.09
CA MET A 1 -30.45 -21.95 -14.86
C MET A 1 -29.31 -21.43 -14.01
N TYR A 2 -29.65 -20.70 -12.95
CA TYR A 2 -28.70 -20.19 -11.96
C TYR A 2 -28.61 -21.26 -10.88
N ASP A 3 -27.75 -22.25 -11.09
CA ASP A 3 -27.73 -23.44 -10.25
C ASP A 3 -26.93 -23.19 -8.98
N SER A 4 -27.65 -22.70 -7.96
CA SER A 4 -27.26 -22.54 -6.55
C SER A 4 -26.32 -21.37 -6.21
N PRO A 5 -26.72 -20.48 -5.27
CA PRO A 5 -25.82 -19.50 -4.63
C PRO A 5 -24.52 -20.09 -4.08
N GLU A 6 -24.51 -21.37 -3.71
CA GLU A 6 -23.36 -22.06 -3.13
C GLU A 6 -22.27 -22.37 -4.17
N LYS A 7 -22.67 -22.73 -5.41
CA LYS A 7 -21.74 -22.86 -6.54
C LYS A 7 -21.12 -21.50 -6.89
N CYS A 8 -21.88 -20.42 -6.78
CA CYS A 8 -21.37 -19.07 -6.99
C CYS A 8 -20.30 -18.70 -5.95
N LEU A 9 -20.45 -19.10 -4.68
CA LEU A 9 -19.45 -18.84 -3.64
C LEU A 9 -18.14 -19.58 -3.90
N TRP A 10 -18.20 -20.90 -4.20
CA TRP A 10 -17.00 -21.68 -4.53
C TRP A 10 -16.26 -21.14 -5.76
N LEU A 11 -16.98 -20.66 -6.77
CA LEU A 11 -16.40 -20.10 -7.99
C LEU A 11 -15.79 -18.70 -7.78
N ILE A 12 -16.39 -17.87 -6.91
CA ILE A 12 -15.80 -16.60 -6.48
C ILE A 12 -14.46 -16.84 -5.79
N ASP A 13 -14.38 -17.87 -4.95
CA ASP A 13 -13.13 -18.25 -4.25
C ASP A 13 -12.07 -18.78 -5.22
N ASN A 14 -12.48 -19.42 -6.32
CA ASN A 14 -11.59 -19.96 -7.37
C ASN A 14 -11.39 -19.02 -8.58
N LYS A 15 -11.98 -17.82 -8.58
CA LYS A 15 -11.93 -16.80 -9.67
C LYS A 15 -12.43 -17.28 -11.04
N ASP A 16 -13.23 -18.33 -11.09
CA ASP A 16 -13.92 -18.78 -12.31
C ASP A 16 -15.27 -18.04 -12.41
N TRP A 17 -15.26 -16.86 -13.03
CA TRP A 17 -16.39 -15.94 -13.02
C TRP A 17 -17.56 -16.41 -13.90
N TYR A 18 -18.76 -16.46 -13.32
CA TYR A 18 -20.00 -16.81 -14.04
C TYR A 18 -20.68 -15.61 -14.72
N CYS A 19 -20.51 -14.39 -14.18
CA CYS A 19 -21.16 -13.20 -14.71
C CYS A 19 -20.39 -11.90 -14.42
N ASP A 20 -20.48 -10.90 -15.32
CA ASP A 20 -19.76 -9.64 -15.19
C ASP A 20 -20.17 -8.83 -13.95
N SER A 21 -21.46 -8.87 -13.58
CA SER A 21 -21.95 -8.22 -12.36
C SER A 21 -21.41 -8.88 -11.09
N CYS A 22 -21.35 -10.21 -11.06
CA CYS A 22 -20.78 -11.01 -9.98
C CYS A 22 -19.29 -10.65 -9.77
N ARG A 23 -18.54 -10.58 -10.88
CA ARG A 23 -17.13 -10.17 -10.87
C ARG A 23 -16.95 -8.75 -10.37
N LYS A 24 -17.80 -7.82 -10.83
CA LYS A 24 -17.75 -6.43 -10.40
C LYS A 24 -18.02 -6.29 -8.90
N GLU A 25 -19.07 -6.91 -8.39
CA GLU A 25 -19.42 -6.84 -6.96
C GLU A 25 -18.30 -7.37 -6.06
N TYR A 26 -17.65 -8.48 -6.44
CA TYR A 26 -16.50 -8.99 -5.70
C TYR A 26 -15.32 -8.01 -5.70
N LEU A 27 -14.97 -7.46 -6.87
CA LEU A 27 -13.88 -6.48 -6.98
C LEU A 27 -14.19 -5.20 -6.20
N ASP A 28 -15.44 -4.73 -6.21
CA ASP A 28 -15.89 -3.56 -5.47
C ASP A 28 -15.78 -3.80 -3.96
N LYS A 29 -16.24 -4.97 -3.46
CA LYS A 29 -16.07 -5.35 -2.04
C LYS A 29 -14.60 -5.42 -1.63
N LYS A 30 -13.75 -6.03 -2.46
CA LYS A 30 -12.31 -6.13 -2.19
C LYS A 30 -11.64 -4.76 -2.18
N THR A 31 -12.01 -3.89 -3.12
CA THR A 31 -11.52 -2.51 -3.19
C THR A 31 -11.94 -1.72 -1.96
N ALA A 32 -13.21 -1.84 -1.53
CA ALA A 32 -13.71 -1.21 -0.32
C ALA A 32 -12.96 -1.68 0.94
N ALA A 33 -12.66 -2.99 1.05
CA ALA A 33 -11.88 -3.54 2.16
C ALA A 33 -10.45 -2.99 2.19
N LEU A 34 -9.78 -2.94 1.03
CA LEU A 34 -8.42 -2.37 0.91
C LEU A 34 -8.41 -0.86 1.22
N SER A 35 -9.39 -0.13 0.69
CA SER A 35 -9.54 1.31 0.95
C SER A 35 -9.76 1.57 2.44
N LYS A 36 -10.61 0.77 3.11
CA LYS A 36 -10.82 0.86 4.55
C LYS A 36 -9.55 0.54 5.33
N ALA A 37 -8.81 -0.51 4.95
CA ALA A 37 -7.55 -0.86 5.61
C ALA A 37 -6.50 0.25 5.47
N ASN A 38 -6.36 0.81 4.28
CA ASN A 38 -5.45 1.93 4.03
C ASN A 38 -5.88 3.20 4.79
N ALA A 39 -7.18 3.48 4.88
CA ALA A 39 -7.70 4.58 5.69
C ALA A 39 -7.43 4.39 7.19
N SER A 40 -7.49 3.16 7.71
CA SER A 40 -7.09 2.85 9.10
C SER A 40 -5.59 3.07 9.36
N LEU A 41 -4.77 3.10 8.31
CA LEU A 41 -3.35 3.45 8.37
C LEU A 41 -3.08 4.95 8.15
N GLY A 42 -4.12 5.80 8.07
CA GLY A 42 -4.00 7.24 7.88
C GLY A 42 -3.96 7.71 6.43
N PHE A 43 -4.03 6.79 5.45
CA PHE A 43 -3.98 7.17 4.04
C PHE A 43 -5.32 7.72 3.54
N PRO A 44 -5.33 8.88 2.86
CA PRO A 44 -6.54 9.43 2.26
C PRO A 44 -7.10 8.55 1.11
N PRO A 45 -8.37 8.74 0.73
CA PRO A 45 -8.95 8.09 -0.44
C PRO A 45 -8.20 8.46 -1.73
N LEU A 46 -8.05 7.49 -2.64
CA LEU A 46 -7.45 7.74 -3.95
C LEU A 46 -8.43 8.41 -4.91
N THR A 47 -7.89 9.22 -5.80
CA THR A 47 -8.59 9.91 -6.88
C THR A 47 -8.30 9.24 -8.22
N GLY A 48 -9.24 9.32 -9.17
CA GLY A 48 -9.12 8.75 -10.50
C GLY A 48 -10.33 7.89 -10.90
N THR A 49 -10.19 7.13 -11.99
CA THR A 49 -11.28 6.24 -12.45
C THR A 49 -11.48 5.07 -11.48
N PRO A 50 -12.70 4.53 -11.31
CA PRO A 50 -12.96 3.39 -10.42
C PRO A 50 -12.03 2.20 -10.65
N LYS A 51 -11.75 1.87 -11.93
CA LYS A 51 -10.84 0.78 -12.30
C LYS A 51 -9.39 1.04 -11.85
N ARG A 52 -8.92 2.28 -11.96
CA ARG A 52 -7.57 2.68 -11.49
C ARG A 52 -7.49 2.68 -9.98
N ILE A 53 -8.49 3.22 -9.29
CA ILE A 53 -8.58 3.23 -7.83
C ILE A 53 -8.50 1.78 -7.30
N ALA A 54 -9.31 0.87 -7.84
CA ALA A 54 -9.29 -0.54 -7.43
C ALA A 54 -7.91 -1.20 -7.56
N TRP A 55 -7.18 -0.91 -8.64
CA TRP A 55 -5.83 -1.44 -8.82
C TRP A 55 -4.81 -0.74 -7.92
N ALA A 56 -4.88 0.58 -7.81
CA ALA A 56 -3.98 1.39 -7.00
C ALA A 56 -4.11 1.08 -5.51
N GLU A 57 -5.31 0.84 -4.98
CA GLU A 57 -5.53 0.41 -3.59
C GLU A 57 -4.79 -0.89 -3.26
N LYS A 58 -4.79 -1.84 -4.21
CA LYS A 58 -4.03 -3.09 -4.08
C LYS A 58 -2.52 -2.82 -4.09
N ILE A 59 -2.03 -2.03 -5.04
CA ILE A 59 -0.60 -1.69 -5.13
C ILE A 59 -0.13 -0.95 -3.88
N ARG A 60 -0.92 0.03 -3.40
CA ARG A 60 -0.66 0.78 -2.17
C ARG A 60 -0.48 -0.15 -0.98
N ALA A 61 -1.41 -1.09 -0.79
CA ALA A 61 -1.30 -2.09 0.28
C ALA A 61 -0.03 -2.96 0.14
N GLU A 62 0.32 -3.38 -1.08
CA GLU A 62 1.54 -4.16 -1.34
C GLU A 62 2.82 -3.37 -1.04
N LEU A 63 2.88 -2.09 -1.41
CA LEU A 63 4.04 -1.23 -1.16
C LEU A 63 4.19 -0.90 0.33
N ILE A 64 3.07 -0.60 1.02
CA ILE A 64 3.06 -0.40 2.47
C ILE A 64 3.58 -1.65 3.19
N ASN A 65 3.14 -2.85 2.78
CA ASN A 65 3.62 -4.09 3.37
C ASN A 65 5.14 -4.29 3.16
N LYS A 66 5.69 -3.91 1.99
CA LYS A 66 7.14 -3.94 1.76
C LYS A 66 7.88 -2.98 2.68
N ALA A 67 7.37 -1.76 2.87
CA ALA A 67 7.97 -0.78 3.76
C ALA A 67 7.93 -1.23 5.23
N ASN A 68 6.79 -1.78 5.67
CA ASN A 68 6.65 -2.34 7.02
C ASN A 68 7.57 -3.54 7.24
N TYR A 69 7.69 -4.43 6.26
CA TYR A 69 8.61 -5.56 6.32
C TYR A 69 10.06 -5.10 6.47
N LEU A 70 10.47 -4.08 5.71
CA LEU A 70 11.80 -3.49 5.87
C LEU A 70 11.98 -2.94 7.28
N ASN A 71 11.05 -2.12 7.78
CA ASN A 71 11.15 -1.51 9.11
C ASN A 71 11.28 -2.56 10.23
N GLN A 72 10.48 -3.63 10.17
CA GLN A 72 10.50 -4.71 11.16
C GLN A 72 11.77 -5.58 11.09
N GLY A 73 12.45 -5.60 9.95
CA GLY A 73 13.66 -6.40 9.73
C GLY A 73 14.96 -5.68 10.02
N LEU A 74 14.93 -4.39 10.35
CA LEU A 74 16.13 -3.63 10.69
C LEU A 74 16.57 -3.91 12.13
N ASN A 75 17.87 -4.13 12.29
CA ASN A 75 18.52 -4.11 13.60
C ASN A 75 19.16 -2.73 13.79
N HIS A 76 19.10 -2.23 15.02
CA HIS A 76 19.70 -0.95 15.41
C HIS A 76 20.70 -1.21 16.52
N ASP A 77 21.87 -0.57 16.43
CA ASP A 77 22.95 -0.74 17.40
C ASP A 77 22.62 -0.04 18.72
N ASP A 78 21.89 1.08 18.66
CA ASP A 78 21.42 1.82 19.83
C ASP A 78 20.05 2.50 19.64
N GLU A 79 19.54 3.09 20.73
CA GLU A 79 18.24 3.78 20.75
C GLU A 79 18.24 5.05 19.88
N ALA A 80 19.38 5.72 19.70
CA ALA A 80 19.47 6.92 18.88
C ALA A 80 19.36 6.58 17.38
N GLU A 81 19.99 5.50 16.95
CA GLU A 81 19.84 4.96 15.60
C GLU A 81 18.41 4.50 15.35
N LYS A 82 17.81 3.78 16.31
CA LYS A 82 16.41 3.38 16.22
C LYS A 82 15.47 4.59 16.09
N ALA A 83 15.64 5.61 16.94
CA ALA A 83 14.82 6.82 16.88
C ALA A 83 14.99 7.58 15.55
N LEU A 84 16.19 7.59 14.98
CA LEU A 84 16.46 8.18 13.67
C LEU A 84 15.78 7.40 12.55
N SER A 85 15.85 6.06 12.59
CA SER A 85 15.14 5.17 11.67
C SER A 85 13.63 5.36 11.77
N ASP A 86 13.05 5.32 12.97
CA ASP A 86 11.62 5.52 13.20
C ASP A 86 11.13 6.87 12.63
N LYS A 87 11.92 7.92 12.83
CA LYS A 87 11.64 9.25 12.26
C LYS A 87 11.72 9.26 10.74
N ALA A 88 12.67 8.54 10.15
CA ALA A 88 12.79 8.44 8.70
C ALA A 88 11.62 7.68 8.08
N PHE A 89 11.19 6.57 8.67
CA PHE A 89 9.98 5.85 8.25
C PHE A 89 8.72 6.70 8.39
N LEU A 90 8.59 7.47 9.47
CA LEU A 90 7.47 8.39 9.64
C LEU A 90 7.40 9.42 8.51
N LEU A 91 8.52 10.07 8.18
CA LEU A 91 8.57 11.04 7.08
C LEU A 91 8.31 10.38 5.72
N PHE A 92 8.82 9.16 5.52
CA PHE A 92 8.58 8.39 4.31
C PHE A 92 7.08 8.07 4.11
N PHE A 93 6.39 7.60 5.15
CA PHE A 93 4.95 7.36 5.07
C PHE A 93 4.18 8.66 4.84
N GLN A 94 4.59 9.78 5.44
CA GLN A 94 4.01 11.09 5.16
C GLN A 94 4.21 11.58 3.73
N GLU A 95 5.30 11.17 3.06
CA GLU A 95 5.47 11.42 1.62
C GLU A 95 4.43 10.63 0.82
N TRP A 96 4.24 9.35 1.11
CA TRP A 96 3.25 8.51 0.45
C TRP A 96 1.80 8.90 0.77
N GLU A 97 1.50 9.39 1.97
CA GLU A 97 0.16 9.86 2.36
C GLU A 97 -0.32 11.03 1.48
N LYS A 98 0.61 11.84 0.97
CA LYS A 98 0.28 12.97 0.07
C LYS A 98 -0.11 12.50 -1.33
N GLU A 99 0.27 11.28 -1.69
CA GLU A 99 0.03 10.72 -3.03
C GLU A 99 -1.40 10.15 -3.12
N THR A 100 -2.33 11.02 -3.51
CA THR A 100 -3.75 10.71 -3.65
C THR A 100 -4.15 10.29 -5.06
N ASP A 101 -3.29 10.42 -6.07
CA ASP A 101 -3.61 10.01 -7.44
C ASP A 101 -3.39 8.51 -7.63
N ALA A 102 -4.42 7.79 -8.08
CA ALA A 102 -4.31 6.37 -8.40
C ALA A 102 -3.24 6.07 -9.47
N ILE A 103 -2.97 7.01 -10.40
CA ILE A 103 -1.93 6.85 -11.42
C ILE A 103 -0.54 6.74 -10.78
N TRP A 104 -0.24 7.57 -9.78
CA TRP A 104 1.08 7.56 -9.13
C TRP A 104 1.41 6.19 -8.55
N TRP A 105 0.46 5.57 -7.86
CA TRP A 105 0.63 4.21 -7.31
C TRP A 105 0.83 3.17 -8.41
N ILE A 106 0.11 3.30 -9.52
CA ILE A 106 0.27 2.40 -10.69
C ILE A 106 1.65 2.55 -11.33
N ASP A 107 2.14 3.77 -11.47
CA ASP A 107 3.45 4.04 -12.06
C ASP A 107 4.58 3.55 -11.15
N ASN A 108 4.41 3.65 -9.83
CA ASN A 108 5.35 3.17 -8.81
C ASN A 108 5.16 1.70 -8.39
N ARG A 109 4.34 0.92 -9.10
CA ARG A 109 4.03 -0.48 -8.72
C ARG A 109 5.24 -1.40 -8.67
N THR A 110 6.30 -1.09 -9.42
CA THR A 110 7.53 -1.90 -9.50
C THR A 110 8.51 -1.59 -8.37
N THR A 111 8.22 -0.60 -7.53
CA THR A 111 9.03 -0.25 -6.35
C THR A 111 9.24 -1.49 -5.48
N ASN A 112 10.50 -1.80 -5.25
CA ASN A 112 10.93 -2.95 -4.47
C ASN A 112 11.57 -2.50 -3.14
N VAL A 113 11.93 -3.46 -2.29
CA VAL A 113 12.50 -3.18 -0.95
C VAL A 113 13.81 -2.38 -1.04
N ARG A 114 14.62 -2.60 -2.07
CA ARG A 114 15.87 -1.85 -2.29
C ARG A 114 15.58 -0.37 -2.58
N ASP A 115 14.59 -0.08 -3.41
CA ASP A 115 14.21 1.30 -3.73
C ASP A 115 13.72 2.04 -2.49
N ILE A 116 12.89 1.37 -1.67
CA ILE A 116 12.41 1.90 -0.39
C ILE A 116 13.58 2.15 0.57
N SER A 117 14.51 1.20 0.69
CA SER A 117 15.70 1.33 1.55
C SER A 117 16.59 2.52 1.13
N ILE A 118 16.78 2.73 -0.18
CA ILE A 118 17.52 3.88 -0.70
C ILE A 118 16.82 5.18 -0.26
N ARG A 119 15.49 5.28 -0.45
CA ARG A 119 14.74 6.48 -0.07
C ARG A 119 14.80 6.77 1.43
N ILE A 120 14.70 5.74 2.27
CA ILE A 120 14.83 5.88 3.73
C ILE A 120 16.21 6.41 4.10
N LYS A 121 17.28 5.91 3.46
CA LYS A 121 18.63 6.40 3.68
C LYS A 121 18.78 7.88 3.32
N GLU A 122 18.22 8.30 2.19
CA GLU A 122 18.22 9.71 1.79
C GLU A 122 17.52 10.60 2.84
N ILE A 123 16.39 10.13 3.38
CA ILE A 123 15.66 10.83 4.44
C ILE A 123 16.51 10.95 5.71
N ILE A 124 17.20 9.87 6.10
CA ILE A 124 18.14 9.87 7.23
C ILE A 124 19.23 10.92 7.01
N ASP A 125 19.88 10.93 5.84
CA ASP A 125 20.93 11.90 5.50
C ASP A 125 20.42 13.35 5.60
N ILE A 126 19.19 13.61 5.14
CA ILE A 126 18.54 14.93 5.25
C ILE A 126 18.28 15.31 6.72
N ILE A 127 17.79 14.38 7.55
CA ILE A 127 17.57 14.63 8.98
C ILE A 127 18.90 14.95 9.67
N SER A 128 19.94 14.14 9.42
CA SER A 128 21.26 14.31 10.02
C SER A 128 21.92 15.63 9.60
N TYR A 129 21.74 16.06 8.34
CA TYR A 129 22.23 17.36 7.88
C TYR A 129 21.55 18.52 8.64
N LYS A 130 20.22 18.49 8.78
CA LYS A 130 19.45 19.53 9.50
C LYS A 130 19.76 19.62 10.99
N LEU A 131 20.26 18.56 11.62
CA LEU A 131 20.67 18.57 13.02
C LEU A 131 22.06 19.20 13.23
N ARG A 132 22.87 19.33 12.18
CA ARG A 132 24.23 19.88 12.22
C ARG A 132 24.31 21.34 11.78
N SER A 133 23.29 21.85 11.10
CA SER A 133 23.13 23.25 10.68
C SER A 133 22.45 24.09 11.75
#